data_AF-A0A7S2H163-F1
#
_entry.id   AF-A0A7S2H163-F1
#
_cell.length_a   1.000
_cell.length_b   1.000
_cell.length_c   1.000
_cell.angle_alpha   90.00
_cell.angle_beta   90.00
_cell.angle_gamma   90.00
#
_symmetry.space_group_name_H-M   'P 1'
#
loop_
_entity.id
_entity.type
_entity.pdbx_description
1 polymer ?
#
loop_
_entity_poly.entity_id
_entity_poly.type
_entity_poly.pdbx_seq_one_letter_code
_entity_poly.pdbx_strand_id
1 'polypeptide(L)'
;GGGHGGRARQGGERRVRVQVGSVSSVRRARYLDWIAKCQEVVDARCGSGAVGYIHVADMEETGFADFSLQFVGVCRTDTLALILDLRGNVGGITSDLILSRLTQHRLAMELPAYGYASAVPEHAAPRGLVVLIDENTCSDGEVLAEHLSAAAGAILIGARTWGGVIGMSESELIDGTRISHPNETMVSDRGRVVTSRALI
;
A
#
# COMPACT_ATOMS: atom_id res chain seq x y z
N GLY A 1 36.35 -44.40 20.65
CA GLY A 1 36.27 -43.96 19.24
C GLY A 1 35.00 -44.54 18.67
N GLY A 2 34.07 -43.78 18.12
CA GLY A 2 34.17 -43.12 16.80
C GLY A 2 33.49 -44.06 15.78
N GLY A 3 32.48 -43.69 15.00
CA GLY A 3 32.02 -42.37 14.64
C GLY A 3 30.62 -42.36 14.02
N HIS A 4 30.17 -41.13 13.77
CA HIS A 4 28.92 -40.77 13.13
C HIS A 4 28.89 -41.20 11.65
N GLY A 5 27.89 -42.00 11.26
CA GLY A 5 27.52 -42.23 9.87
C GLY A 5 26.40 -41.27 9.46
N GLY A 6 26.75 -40.15 8.83
CA GLY A 6 25.80 -39.19 8.28
C GLY A 6 24.92 -39.80 7.19
N ARG A 7 23.60 -39.57 7.27
CA ARG A 7 22.67 -39.88 6.17
C ARG A 7 22.90 -38.89 5.04
N ALA A 8 23.59 -39.34 3.99
CA ALA A 8 23.67 -38.63 2.72
C ALA A 8 22.26 -38.45 2.13
N ARG A 9 21.88 -37.21 1.80
CA ARG A 9 20.70 -36.93 0.97
C ARG A 9 20.99 -37.48 -0.43
N GLN A 10 20.27 -38.53 -0.84
CA GLN A 10 20.34 -39.03 -2.20
C GLN A 10 19.74 -37.98 -3.15
N GLY A 11 20.59 -37.32 -3.93
CA GLY A 11 20.18 -36.42 -5.01
C GLY A 11 19.73 -37.22 -6.22
N GLY A 12 18.45 -37.59 -6.27
CA GLY A 12 17.84 -38.17 -7.46
C GLY A 12 17.53 -37.10 -8.51
N GLU A 13 17.72 -37.42 -9.79
CA GLU A 13 17.38 -36.54 -10.91
C GLU A 13 15.86 -36.23 -10.92
N ARG A 14 15.48 -34.95 -10.82
CA ARG A 14 14.09 -34.52 -10.78
C ARG A 14 13.69 -33.89 -12.11
N ARG A 15 12.89 -34.60 -12.90
CA ARG A 15 12.30 -34.06 -14.14
C ARG A 15 11.05 -33.23 -13.80
N VAL A 16 11.05 -31.95 -14.12
CA VAL A 16 9.93 -31.03 -13.87
C VAL A 16 9.49 -30.39 -15.18
N ARG A 17 8.18 -30.30 -15.41
CA ARG A 17 7.62 -29.52 -16.53
C ARG A 17 7.39 -28.10 -16.05
N VAL A 18 8.02 -27.13 -16.70
CA VAL A 18 7.89 -25.69 -16.39
C VAL A 18 7.05 -25.04 -17.48
N GLN A 19 6.02 -24.30 -17.09
CA GLN A 19 5.31 -23.41 -17.99
C GLN A 19 5.97 -22.03 -17.94
N VAL A 20 6.36 -21.50 -19.10
CA VAL A 20 6.97 -20.16 -19.19
C VAL A 20 5.87 -19.12 -19.01
N GLY A 21 6.03 -18.24 -18.02
CA GLY A 21 5.14 -17.11 -17.79
C GLY A 21 5.43 -15.95 -18.76
N SER A 22 4.42 -15.12 -19.01
CA SER A 22 4.62 -13.85 -19.72
C SER A 22 5.49 -12.89 -18.90
N VAL A 23 6.11 -11.89 -19.54
CA VAL A 23 6.87 -10.83 -18.84
C VAL A 23 5.98 -10.15 -17.78
N SER A 24 4.72 -9.86 -18.10
CA SER A 24 3.76 -9.26 -17.17
C SER A 24 3.48 -10.16 -15.97
N SER A 25 3.29 -11.46 -16.20
CA SER A 25 3.07 -12.44 -15.12
C SER A 25 4.30 -12.54 -14.20
N VAL A 26 5.51 -12.53 -14.76
CA VAL A 26 6.75 -12.57 -13.99
C VAL A 26 6.95 -11.28 -13.19
N ARG A 27 6.67 -10.11 -13.78
CA ARG A 27 6.73 -8.82 -13.08
C ARG A 27 5.77 -8.78 -11.90
N ARG A 28 4.51 -9.21 -12.12
CA ARG A 28 3.49 -9.30 -11.07
C ARG A 28 3.90 -10.24 -9.95
N ALA A 29 4.42 -11.42 -10.28
CA ALA A 29 4.88 -12.39 -9.27
C ALA A 29 6.05 -11.83 -8.44
N ARG A 30 7.00 -11.13 -9.07
CA ARG A 30 8.11 -10.49 -8.36
C ARG A 30 7.65 -9.36 -7.44
N TYR A 31 6.67 -8.57 -7.88
CA TYR A 31 6.07 -7.51 -7.07
C TYR A 31 5.39 -8.08 -5.82
N LEU A 32 4.57 -9.12 -5.98
CA LEU A 32 3.90 -9.77 -4.84
C LEU A 32 4.90 -10.44 -3.88
N ASP A 33 5.94 -11.09 -4.41
CA ASP A 33 7.03 -11.67 -3.62
C ASP A 33 7.80 -10.58 -2.84
N TRP A 34 8.01 -9.40 -3.43
CA TRP A 34 8.62 -8.27 -2.76
C TRP A 34 7.75 -7.74 -1.60
N ILE A 35 6.43 -7.58 -1.80
CA ILE A 35 5.50 -7.20 -0.73
C ILE A 35 5.54 -8.21 0.42
N ALA A 36 5.49 -9.51 0.11
CA ALA A 36 5.53 -10.56 1.12
C ALA A 36 6.82 -10.48 1.95
N LYS A 37 7.97 -10.25 1.31
CA LYS A 37 9.26 -10.06 1.99
C LYS A 37 9.29 -8.79 2.85
N CYS A 38 8.63 -7.72 2.43
CA CYS A 38 8.48 -6.53 3.26
C CYS A 38 7.68 -6.83 4.53
N GLN A 39 6.56 -7.56 4.42
CA GLN A 39 5.80 -8.01 5.59
C GLN A 39 6.66 -8.93 6.50
N GLU A 40 7.44 -9.86 5.94
CA GLU A 40 8.36 -10.71 6.72
C GLU A 40 9.38 -9.88 7.52
N VAL A 41 9.92 -8.82 6.92
CA VAL A 41 10.83 -7.89 7.60
C VAL A 41 10.11 -7.15 8.73
N VAL A 42 8.88 -6.67 8.49
CA VAL A 42 8.07 -6.01 9.52
C VAL A 42 7.77 -6.96 10.68
N ASP A 43 7.33 -8.18 10.40
CA ASP A 43 7.06 -9.21 11.41
C ASP A 43 8.32 -9.54 12.23
N ALA A 44 9.48 -9.65 11.57
CA ALA A 44 10.75 -9.93 12.24
C ALA A 44 11.21 -8.79 13.16
N ARG A 45 10.78 -7.55 12.92
CA ARG A 45 11.18 -6.37 13.70
C ARG A 45 10.17 -5.96 14.75
N CYS A 46 8.89 -6.18 14.49
CA CYS A 46 7.78 -5.67 15.31
C CYS A 46 7.01 -6.78 16.03
N GLY A 47 7.30 -8.04 15.75
CA GLY A 47 6.52 -9.19 16.19
C GLY A 47 5.44 -9.54 15.15
N SER A 48 5.28 -10.84 14.90
CA SER A 48 4.38 -11.33 13.85
C SER A 48 2.94 -10.88 14.09
N GLY A 49 2.36 -10.23 13.07
CA GLY A 49 0.95 -9.80 13.08
C GLY A 49 0.67 -8.48 13.83
N ALA A 50 1.62 -7.96 14.61
CA ALA A 50 1.42 -6.73 15.37
C ALA A 50 1.38 -5.47 14.47
N VAL A 51 2.18 -5.48 13.39
CA VAL A 51 2.25 -4.37 12.42
C VAL A 51 2.02 -4.91 11.02
N GLY A 52 1.04 -4.33 10.34
CA GLY A 52 0.73 -4.64 8.96
C GLY A 52 1.58 -3.85 7.97
N TYR A 53 1.82 -4.41 6.79
CA TYR A 53 2.45 -3.74 5.66
C TYR A 53 1.55 -3.85 4.42
N ILE A 54 1.24 -2.70 3.81
CA ILE A 54 0.48 -2.63 2.55
C ILE A 54 1.23 -1.71 1.61
N HIS A 55 1.41 -2.13 0.36
CA HIS A 55 1.96 -1.29 -0.69
C HIS A 55 0.90 -0.93 -1.73
N VAL A 56 0.90 0.33 -2.18
CA VAL A 56 -0.03 0.85 -3.19
C VAL A 56 0.78 1.48 -4.33
N ALA A 57 0.84 0.80 -5.48
CA ALA A 57 1.73 1.17 -6.59
C ALA A 57 1.20 2.32 -7.47
N ASP A 58 -0.10 2.52 -7.48
CA ASP A 58 -0.80 3.57 -8.22
C ASP A 58 -2.13 3.86 -7.51
N MET A 59 -2.78 4.97 -7.86
CA MET A 59 -4.14 5.29 -7.43
C MET A 59 -5.16 5.00 -8.54
N GLU A 60 -4.90 4.02 -9.39
CA GLU A 60 -5.83 3.52 -10.41
C GLU A 60 -6.65 2.35 -9.87
N GLU A 61 -7.52 1.78 -10.72
CA GLU A 61 -8.32 0.59 -10.40
C GLU A 61 -7.45 -0.58 -9.91
N THR A 62 -6.28 -0.80 -10.54
CA THR A 62 -5.37 -1.89 -10.16
C THR A 62 -4.76 -1.71 -8.79
N GLY A 63 -4.28 -0.49 -8.47
CA GLY A 63 -3.75 -0.16 -7.16
C GLY A 63 -4.81 -0.27 -6.07
N PHE A 64 -6.03 0.19 -6.33
CA PHE A 64 -7.14 0.08 -5.40
C PHE A 64 -7.57 -1.38 -5.15
N ALA A 65 -7.60 -2.22 -6.19
CA ALA A 65 -7.90 -3.64 -6.06
C ALA A 65 -6.84 -4.36 -5.21
N ASP A 66 -5.56 -4.09 -5.46
CA ASP A 66 -4.45 -4.64 -4.68
C ASP A 66 -4.47 -4.17 -3.23
N PHE A 67 -4.75 -2.89 -2.99
CA PHE A 67 -4.94 -2.35 -1.64
C PHE A 67 -6.07 -3.09 -0.92
N SER A 68 -7.22 -3.26 -1.57
CA SER A 68 -8.40 -3.89 -0.98
C SER A 68 -8.14 -5.34 -0.55
N LEU A 69 -7.43 -6.11 -1.40
CA LEU A 69 -7.04 -7.48 -1.09
C LEU A 69 -6.03 -7.55 0.07
N GLN A 70 -5.01 -6.69 0.04
CA GLN A 70 -4.02 -6.62 1.12
C GLN A 70 -4.68 -6.20 2.44
N PHE A 71 -5.55 -5.19 2.42
CA PHE A 71 -6.20 -4.63 3.60
C PHE A 71 -7.00 -5.69 4.37
N VAL A 72 -7.76 -6.54 3.67
CA VAL A 72 -8.53 -7.61 4.32
C VAL A 72 -7.62 -8.64 4.99
N GLY A 73 -6.47 -8.96 4.38
CA GLY A 73 -5.52 -9.93 4.95
C GLY A 73 -4.68 -9.36 6.09
N VAL A 74 -4.32 -8.09 6.01
CA VAL A 74 -3.38 -7.41 6.90
C VAL A 74 -4.07 -6.77 8.10
N CYS A 75 -5.23 -6.12 7.92
CA CYS A 75 -5.93 -5.41 8.99
C CYS A 75 -6.87 -6.35 9.74
N ARG A 76 -6.29 -7.10 10.69
CA ARG A 76 -6.98 -8.05 11.56
C ARG A 76 -7.19 -7.46 12.95
N THR A 77 -7.95 -8.18 13.78
CA THR A 77 -8.23 -7.79 15.16
C THR A 77 -6.96 -7.54 15.98
N ASP A 78 -5.89 -8.29 15.74
CA ASP A 78 -4.60 -8.24 16.44
C ASP A 78 -3.62 -7.20 15.86
N THR A 79 -3.92 -6.62 14.71
CA THR A 79 -3.09 -5.58 14.09
C THR A 79 -3.18 -4.27 14.87
N LEU A 80 -2.04 -3.80 15.38
CA LEU A 80 -1.94 -2.62 16.24
C LEU A 80 -1.59 -1.36 15.44
N ALA A 81 -0.81 -1.51 14.37
CA ALA A 81 -0.41 -0.43 13.48
C ALA A 81 -0.28 -0.92 12.03
N LEU A 82 -0.29 0.03 11.10
CA LEU A 82 -0.12 -0.19 9.67
C LEU A 82 1.00 0.69 9.12
N ILE A 83 1.85 0.08 8.29
CA ILE A 83 2.75 0.77 7.37
C ILE A 83 2.07 0.75 5.99
N LEU A 84 1.70 1.94 5.51
CA LEU A 84 1.22 2.14 4.16
C LEU A 84 2.39 2.66 3.30
N ASP A 85 2.83 1.86 2.34
CA ASP A 85 3.94 2.20 1.47
C ASP A 85 3.45 2.75 0.13
N LEU A 86 3.73 4.03 -0.11
CA LEU A 86 3.41 4.78 -1.34
C LEU A 86 4.68 5.09 -2.15
N ARG A 87 5.82 4.48 -1.82
CA ARG A 87 7.05 4.65 -2.59
C ARG A 87 6.85 4.12 -4.00
N GLY A 88 7.25 4.89 -5.00
CA GLY A 88 7.00 4.55 -6.41
C GLY A 88 5.55 4.78 -6.88
N ASN A 89 4.66 5.34 -6.05
CA ASN A 89 3.26 5.53 -6.41
C ASN A 89 3.07 6.61 -7.49
N VAL A 90 2.56 6.22 -8.66
CA VAL A 90 2.49 7.10 -9.84
C VAL A 90 1.27 8.03 -9.90
N GLY A 91 0.40 8.05 -8.89
CA GLY A 91 -0.85 8.82 -8.87
C GLY A 91 -2.04 8.08 -9.50
N GLY A 92 -3.14 8.80 -9.75
CA GLY A 92 -4.43 8.25 -10.18
C GLY A 92 -5.58 9.06 -9.57
N ILE A 93 -6.68 8.41 -9.14
CA ILE A 93 -7.90 9.08 -8.62
C ILE A 93 -8.61 8.32 -7.47
N THR A 94 -7.97 7.34 -6.84
CA THR A 94 -8.61 6.47 -5.83
C THR A 94 -8.24 6.80 -4.38
N SER A 95 -7.52 7.90 -4.13
CA SER A 95 -7.09 8.32 -2.79
C SER A 95 -8.26 8.41 -1.80
N ASP A 96 -9.41 8.96 -2.20
CA ASP A 96 -10.59 9.12 -1.34
C ASP A 96 -11.14 7.77 -0.84
N LEU A 97 -11.10 6.73 -1.69
CA LEU A 97 -11.55 5.39 -1.34
C LEU A 97 -10.63 4.75 -0.30
N ILE A 98 -9.31 4.91 -0.51
CA ILE A 98 -8.29 4.40 0.41
C ILE A 98 -8.35 5.17 1.75
N LEU A 99 -8.47 6.49 1.71
CA LEU A 99 -8.62 7.35 2.88
C LEU A 99 -9.84 6.95 3.72
N SER A 100 -10.99 6.78 3.08
CA SER A 100 -12.23 6.36 3.75
C SER A 100 -12.06 5.02 4.46
N ARG A 101 -11.29 4.10 3.86
CA ARG A 101 -11.01 2.80 4.46
C ARG A 101 -10.05 2.88 5.65
N LEU A 102 -9.01 3.70 5.54
CA LEU A 102 -7.98 3.86 6.57
C LEU A 102 -8.40 4.72 7.76
N THR A 103 -9.43 5.54 7.60
CA THR A 103 -10.02 6.36 8.68
C THR A 103 -11.15 5.64 9.43
N GLN A 104 -11.64 4.51 8.91
CA GLN A 104 -12.64 3.69 9.59
C GLN A 104 -11.98 2.81 10.67
N HIS A 105 -11.91 3.34 11.89
CA HIS A 105 -11.34 2.65 13.04
C HIS A 105 -12.34 1.72 13.74
N ARG A 106 -11.77 0.80 14.52
CA ARG A 106 -12.53 -0.12 15.35
C ARG A 106 -13.24 0.65 16.46
N LEU A 107 -14.53 0.39 16.61
CA LEU A 107 -15.40 1.02 17.58
C LEU A 107 -15.71 0.09 18.75
N ALA A 108 -15.83 -1.21 18.48
CA ALA A 108 -16.12 -2.22 19.49
C ALA A 108 -15.48 -3.58 19.16
N MET A 109 -15.60 -4.49 20.12
CA MET A 109 -15.25 -5.90 19.99
C MET A 109 -16.48 -6.74 20.34
N GLU A 110 -16.85 -7.67 19.48
CA GLU A 110 -17.84 -8.70 19.81
C GLU A 110 -17.12 -9.92 20.38
N LEU A 111 -17.58 -10.38 21.54
CA LEU A 111 -17.03 -11.51 22.28
C LEU A 111 -18.09 -12.62 22.33
N PRO A 112 -18.06 -13.58 21.41
CA PRO A 112 -19.04 -14.66 21.43
C PRO A 112 -18.77 -15.60 22.61
N ALA A 113 -19.81 -16.26 23.13
CA ALA A 113 -19.67 -17.28 24.17
C ALA A 113 -18.79 -18.47 23.71
N TYR A 114 -18.74 -18.72 22.41
CA TYR A 114 -17.89 -19.71 21.75
C TYR A 114 -17.36 -19.11 20.45
N GLY A 115 -16.04 -19.19 20.21
CA GLY A 115 -15.39 -18.70 18.99
C GLY A 115 -14.37 -17.60 19.26
N TYR A 116 -14.00 -16.86 18.20
CA TYR A 116 -13.01 -15.79 18.26
C TYR A 116 -13.68 -14.42 18.34
N ALA A 117 -12.99 -13.48 19.00
CA ALA A 117 -13.40 -12.10 19.07
C ALA A 117 -13.29 -11.43 17.69
N SER A 118 -14.31 -10.67 17.29
CA SER A 118 -14.33 -9.89 16.04
C SER A 118 -14.38 -8.39 16.33
N ALA A 119 -13.72 -7.61 15.48
CA ALA A 119 -13.81 -6.15 15.52
C ALA A 119 -15.17 -5.69 14.96
N VAL A 120 -15.65 -4.54 15.41
CA VAL A 120 -16.77 -3.83 14.78
C VAL A 120 -16.32 -2.42 14.42
N PRO A 121 -16.30 -2.05 13.12
CA PRO A 121 -16.45 -2.93 11.95
C PRO A 121 -15.37 -4.02 11.85
N GLU A 122 -15.69 -5.15 11.19
CA GLU A 122 -14.81 -6.36 11.13
C GLU A 122 -13.43 -6.08 10.55
N HIS A 123 -13.38 -5.25 9.51
CA HIS A 123 -12.16 -4.85 8.84
C HIS A 123 -11.92 -3.37 9.07
N ALA A 124 -11.60 -3.02 10.32
CA ALA A 124 -11.28 -1.66 10.70
C ALA A 124 -9.77 -1.42 10.66
N ALA A 125 -9.37 -0.21 10.25
CA ALA A 125 -7.97 0.17 10.21
C ALA A 125 -7.41 0.32 11.65
N PRO A 126 -6.17 -0.12 11.90
CA PRO A 126 -5.49 0.18 13.15
C PRO A 126 -5.31 1.69 13.33
N ARG A 127 -5.15 2.15 14.59
CA ARG A 127 -4.95 3.57 14.88
C ARG A 127 -3.54 4.04 14.58
N GLY A 128 -2.55 3.17 14.75
CA GLY A 128 -1.17 3.50 14.38
C GLY A 128 -1.02 3.46 12.87
N LEU A 129 -0.64 4.58 12.25
CA LEU A 129 -0.43 4.67 10.81
C LEU A 129 0.88 5.38 10.49
N VAL A 130 1.74 4.71 9.73
CA VAL A 130 2.96 5.27 9.14
C VAL A 130 2.81 5.19 7.63
N VAL A 131 3.14 6.27 6.93
CA VAL A 131 3.12 6.32 5.47
C VAL A 131 4.53 6.50 4.96
N LEU A 132 4.98 5.57 4.10
CA LEU A 132 6.27 5.68 3.42
C LEU A 132 6.10 6.39 2.09
N ILE A 133 6.95 7.38 1.82
CA ILE A 133 6.92 8.20 0.60
C ILE A 133 8.33 8.36 0.01
N ASP A 134 8.42 8.56 -1.29
CA ASP A 134 9.67 8.85 -1.99
C ASP A 134 9.47 9.86 -3.12
N GLU A 135 10.55 10.17 -3.85
CA GLU A 135 10.55 11.09 -4.98
C GLU A 135 9.61 10.69 -6.13
N ASN A 136 9.16 9.44 -6.15
CA ASN A 136 8.25 8.91 -7.14
C ASN A 136 6.78 8.96 -6.69
N THR A 137 6.50 9.17 -5.39
CA THR A 137 5.14 9.42 -4.92
C THR A 137 4.59 10.69 -5.57
N CYS A 138 3.53 10.55 -6.34
CA CYS A 138 3.08 11.55 -7.32
C CYS A 138 1.56 11.82 -7.21
N SER A 139 1.16 13.07 -7.40
CA SER A 139 -0.24 13.48 -7.64
C SER A 139 -1.19 12.97 -6.55
N ASP A 140 -2.19 12.16 -6.88
CA ASP A 140 -3.17 11.61 -5.93
C ASP A 140 -2.53 10.77 -4.80
N GLY A 141 -1.32 10.23 -5.01
CA GLY A 141 -0.52 9.63 -3.95
C GLY A 141 -0.04 10.64 -2.90
N GLU A 142 0.32 11.85 -3.32
CA GLU A 142 0.68 12.95 -2.43
C GLU A 142 -0.56 13.47 -1.68
N VAL A 143 -1.70 13.53 -2.36
CA VAL A 143 -2.99 13.88 -1.75
C VAL A 143 -3.34 12.91 -0.62
N LEU A 144 -3.26 11.59 -0.88
CA LEU A 144 -3.53 10.59 0.14
C LEU A 144 -2.59 10.74 1.35
N ALA A 145 -1.28 10.89 1.13
CA ALA A 145 -0.31 11.05 2.21
C ALA A 145 -0.59 12.32 3.04
N GLU A 146 -0.95 13.42 2.39
CA GLU A 146 -1.34 14.67 3.04
C GLU A 146 -2.57 14.49 3.92
N HIS A 147 -3.63 13.93 3.36
CA HIS A 147 -4.89 13.70 4.06
C HIS A 147 -4.74 12.71 5.22
N LEU A 148 -3.97 11.64 5.07
CA LEU A 148 -3.71 10.70 6.17
C LEU A 148 -2.91 11.35 7.30
N SER A 149 -1.94 12.20 6.98
CA SER A 149 -1.22 12.98 7.99
C SER A 149 -2.16 13.96 8.70
N ALA A 150 -3.02 14.65 7.95
CA ALA A 150 -3.91 15.66 8.48
C ALA A 150 -5.09 15.11 9.29
N ALA A 151 -5.76 14.05 8.79
CA ALA A 151 -7.01 13.52 9.32
C ALA A 151 -6.82 12.28 10.21
N ALA A 152 -5.85 11.42 9.89
CA ALA A 152 -5.57 10.19 10.64
C ALA A 152 -4.33 10.28 11.55
N GLY A 153 -3.65 11.44 11.58
CA GLY A 153 -2.44 11.64 12.38
C GLY A 153 -1.26 10.77 11.92
N ALA A 154 -1.24 10.38 10.65
CA ALA A 154 -0.21 9.51 10.13
C ALA A 154 1.17 10.18 10.12
N ILE A 155 2.20 9.39 10.46
CA ILE A 155 3.59 9.83 10.40
C ILE A 155 4.13 9.56 9.00
N LEU A 156 4.58 10.60 8.31
CA LEU A 156 5.21 10.47 6.98
C LEU A 156 6.71 10.23 7.14
N ILE A 157 7.25 9.21 6.47
CA ILE A 157 8.67 8.84 6.50
C ILE A 157 9.16 8.61 5.08
N GLY A 158 10.34 9.16 4.74
CA GLY A 158 11.03 8.85 3.50
C GLY A 158 11.69 10.08 2.89
N ALA A 159 11.50 10.26 1.59
CA ALA A 159 12.08 11.36 0.83
C ALA A 159 11.02 12.35 0.35
N ARG A 160 11.49 13.50 -0.15
CA ARG A 160 10.64 14.52 -0.76
C ARG A 160 9.93 13.96 -1.98
N THR A 161 8.61 14.14 -2.07
CA THR A 161 7.77 13.65 -3.17
C THR A 161 7.91 14.43 -4.48
N TRP A 162 7.20 14.04 -5.53
CA TRP A 162 7.28 14.68 -6.84
C TRP A 162 6.87 16.16 -6.83
N GLY A 163 5.84 16.51 -6.05
CA GLY A 163 5.36 17.87 -5.85
C GLY A 163 4.50 18.40 -6.98
N GLY A 164 3.74 17.55 -7.68
CA GLY A 164 3.01 17.91 -8.89
C GLY A 164 1.50 17.75 -8.81
N VAL A 165 0.91 18.00 -7.63
CA VAL A 165 -0.56 17.96 -7.44
C VAL A 165 -1.23 19.16 -8.14
N ILE A 166 -1.49 19.04 -9.44
CA ILE A 166 -2.19 20.05 -10.25
C ILE A 166 -3.36 19.37 -10.93
N GLY A 167 -4.57 19.94 -10.82
CA GLY A 167 -5.72 19.41 -11.55
C GLY A 167 -5.56 19.70 -13.05
N MET A 168 -5.67 18.63 -13.84
CA MET A 168 -5.50 18.67 -15.30
C MET A 168 -6.86 18.62 -15.98
N SER A 169 -7.03 19.40 -17.04
CA SER A 169 -8.18 19.32 -17.95
C SER A 169 -7.73 18.82 -19.31
N GLU A 170 -8.59 18.09 -20.01
CA GLU A 170 -8.33 17.62 -21.36
C GLU A 170 -9.13 18.42 -22.40
N SER A 171 -8.53 18.66 -23.56
CA SER A 171 -9.21 19.20 -24.73
C SER A 171 -8.82 18.41 -25.97
N GLU A 172 -9.79 18.22 -26.87
CA GLU A 172 -9.58 17.52 -28.14
C GLU A 172 -9.51 18.53 -29.29
N LEU A 173 -8.47 18.42 -30.11
CA LEU A 173 -8.29 19.23 -31.31
C LEU A 173 -9.11 18.66 -32.48
N ILE A 174 -9.27 19.46 -33.54
CA ILE A 174 -10.04 19.06 -34.74
C ILE A 174 -9.48 17.81 -35.45
N ASP A 175 -8.21 17.47 -35.23
CA ASP A 175 -7.55 16.28 -35.77
C ASP A 175 -7.61 15.05 -34.84
N GLY A 176 -8.32 15.17 -33.71
CA GLY A 176 -8.44 14.11 -32.69
C GLY A 176 -7.28 14.08 -31.68
N THR A 177 -6.30 14.98 -31.76
CA THR A 177 -5.23 15.09 -30.77
C THR A 177 -5.79 15.54 -29.42
N ARG A 178 -5.42 14.86 -28.33
CA ARG A 178 -5.77 15.25 -26.97
C ARG A 178 -4.64 16.02 -26.31
N ILE A 179 -4.99 17.13 -25.67
CA ILE A 179 -4.08 17.98 -24.91
C ILE A 179 -4.54 18.03 -23.46
N SER A 180 -3.70 17.57 -22.54
CA SER A 180 -3.87 17.76 -21.11
C SER A 180 -3.17 19.05 -20.67
N HIS A 181 -3.87 19.93 -19.97
CA HIS A 181 -3.36 21.22 -19.52
C HIS A 181 -3.77 21.50 -18.06
N PRO A 182 -2.92 22.17 -17.27
CA PRO A 182 -3.23 22.49 -15.89
C PRO A 182 -4.36 23.52 -15.83
N ASN A 183 -5.34 23.27 -14.96
CA ASN A 183 -6.52 24.14 -14.81
C ASN A 183 -6.86 24.43 -13.34
N GLU A 184 -6.49 23.55 -12.42
CA GLU A 184 -6.96 23.65 -11.02
C GLU A 184 -5.81 23.57 -10.01
N THR A 185 -5.92 24.39 -8.96
CA THR A 185 -5.02 24.40 -7.81
C THR A 185 -5.73 23.76 -6.61
N MET A 186 -5.07 22.80 -5.99
CA MET A 186 -5.56 22.13 -4.79
C MET A 186 -5.06 22.85 -3.54
N VAL A 187 -6.00 23.18 -2.66
CA VAL A 187 -5.75 23.80 -1.36
C VAL A 187 -6.39 22.90 -0.30
N SER A 188 -5.63 22.49 0.71
CA SER A 188 -6.17 21.70 1.80
C SER A 188 -7.02 22.55 2.75
N ASP A 189 -7.88 21.90 3.55
CA ASP A 189 -8.78 22.55 4.51
C ASP A 189 -8.07 23.47 5.53
N ARG A 190 -6.76 23.30 5.71
CA ARG A 190 -5.92 24.17 6.54
C ARG A 190 -5.42 25.43 5.79
N GLY A 191 -5.97 25.72 4.62
CA GLY A 191 -5.57 26.83 3.76
C GLY A 191 -4.19 26.65 3.13
N ARG A 192 -3.64 25.43 3.14
CA ARG A 192 -2.30 25.15 2.60
C ARG A 192 -2.43 24.74 1.13
N VAL A 193 -1.73 25.45 0.25
CA VAL A 193 -1.59 25.03 -1.15
C VAL A 193 -0.80 23.72 -1.19
N VAL A 194 -1.43 22.67 -1.72
CA VAL A 194 -0.83 21.34 -1.94
C VAL A 194 -0.15 21.29 -3.32
N THR A 195 -0.65 22.09 -4.25
CA THR A 195 -0.12 22.22 -5.61
C THR A 195 1.32 22.71 -5.68
N SER A 196 2.08 22.10 -6.59
CA SER A 196 3.48 22.46 -6.89
C SER A 196 4.41 22.39 -5.68
N ARG A 197 4.05 21.58 -4.67
CA ARG A 197 4.81 21.44 -3.43
C ARG A 197 4.89 19.98 -3.01
N ALA A 198 6.11 19.47 -3.01
CA ALA A 198 6.40 18.16 -2.48
C ALA A 198 6.20 18.10 -0.95
N LEU A 199 5.84 16.92 -0.45
CA LEU A 199 5.78 16.58 0.96
C LEU A 199 7.21 16.37 1.48
N ILE A 200 7.47 16.87 2.70
CA ILE A 200 8.76 16.84 3.42
C ILE A 200 9.86 17.76 2.83
#